data_AF-A0A3M8EGH0-F1
#
_entry.id   AF-A0A3M8EGH0-F1
#
_cell.length_a   1.000
_cell.length_b   1.000
_cell.length_c   1.000
_cell.angle_alpha   90.00
_cell.angle_beta   90.00
_cell.angle_gamma   90.00
#
_symmetry.space_group_name_H-M   'P 1'
#
loop_
_entity.id
_entity.type
_entity.pdbx_description
1 polymer ?
#
loop_
_entity_poly.entity_id
_entity_poly.type
_entity_poly.pdbx_seq_one_letter_code
_entity_poly.pdbx_strand_id
1 'polypeptide(L)'
;MKTKTFLLFTVISIFLLVMIGGCEEEAKLKVPEEEQSSEQAQTRLAKERAWVYRVKPGTVEWSLLKSEEERIAAVQIPEDVLMRSSSDEIVDFFVDFPLFGYFTAFNTPQEGFLIMLSSFNIFQHLLSRKDVGKDLIGQFYQKR
;
A
#
# COMPACT_ATOMS: atom_id res chain seq x y z
N MET A 1 22.69 28.98 44.49
CA MET A 1 22.05 27.68 44.18
C MET A 1 20.53 27.74 43.98
N LYS A 2 19.85 28.91 44.03
CA LYS A 2 18.38 29.00 43.93
C LYS A 2 17.84 29.29 42.52
N THR A 3 18.68 29.76 41.58
CA THR A 3 18.27 30.17 40.23
C THR A 3 18.24 29.02 39.22
N LYS A 4 19.10 27.99 39.37
CA LYS A 4 19.12 26.84 38.46
C LYS A 4 17.96 25.87 38.69
N THR A 5 17.53 25.71 39.94
CA THR A 5 16.32 24.95 40.29
C THR A 5 15.06 25.69 39.80
N PHE A 6 15.01 27.01 39.91
CA PHE A 6 13.88 27.81 39.41
C PHE A 6 13.71 27.69 37.88
N LEU A 7 14.82 27.73 37.12
CA LEU A 7 14.79 27.58 35.66
C LEU A 7 14.42 26.15 35.21
N LEU A 8 14.76 25.13 36.01
CA LEU A 8 14.38 23.75 35.74
C LEU A 8 12.87 23.53 35.99
N PHE A 9 12.32 24.13 37.05
CA PHE A 9 10.89 24.06 37.35
C PHE A 9 10.02 24.80 36.31
N THR A 10 10.48 25.93 35.77
CA THR A 10 9.74 26.63 34.71
C THR A 10 9.72 25.85 33.40
N VAL A 11 10.82 25.21 33.01
CA VAL A 11 10.87 24.38 31.79
C VAL A 11 10.03 23.11 31.94
N ILE A 12 10.05 22.47 33.12
CA ILE A 12 9.21 21.28 33.40
C ILE A 12 7.72 21.63 33.42
N SER A 13 7.34 22.80 33.97
CA SER A 13 5.95 23.27 33.97
C SER A 13 5.42 23.55 32.56
N ILE A 14 6.24 24.13 31.69
CA ILE A 14 5.89 24.34 30.27
C ILE A 14 5.74 23.00 29.53
N PHE A 15 6.62 22.02 29.80
CA PHE A 15 6.52 20.68 29.21
C PHE A 15 5.27 19.92 29.68
N LEU A 16 4.85 20.09 30.94
CA LEU A 16 3.62 19.51 31.47
C LEU A 16 2.36 20.15 30.87
N LEU A 17 2.38 21.46 30.60
CA LEU A 17 1.27 22.15 29.92
C LEU A 17 1.12 21.72 28.45
N VAL A 18 2.23 21.42 27.75
CA VAL A 18 2.19 20.88 26.38
C VAL A 18 1.63 19.45 26.34
N MET A 19 1.88 18.63 27.36
CA MET A 19 1.36 17.26 27.45
C MET A 19 -0.11 17.17 27.89
N ILE A 20 -0.66 18.24 28.48
CA ILE A 20 -2.09 18.34 28.85
C ILE A 20 -2.90 19.02 27.73
N GLY A 21 -2.28 19.85 26.89
CA GLY A 21 -2.91 20.48 25.72
C GLY A 21 -3.04 19.58 24.48
N GLY A 22 -2.64 18.32 24.56
CA GLY A 22 -2.78 17.32 23.50
C GLY A 22 -4.12 16.57 23.54
N CYS A 23 -5.21 17.22 23.91
CA CYS A 23 -6.56 16.69 23.72
C CYS A 23 -7.54 17.87 23.84
N GLU A 24 -7.78 18.57 22.74
CA GLU A 24 -8.87 19.53 22.68
C GLU A 24 -9.73 19.26 21.45
N GLU A 25 -11.01 19.05 21.79
CA GLU A 25 -12.18 18.91 20.94
C GLU A 25 -12.31 17.60 20.12
N GLU A 26 -12.89 16.60 20.78
CA GLU A 26 -13.84 15.67 20.14
C GLU A 26 -14.91 16.52 19.44
N ALA A 27 -14.63 16.95 18.20
CA ALA A 27 -15.69 17.32 17.29
C ALA A 27 -16.55 16.07 17.12
N LYS A 28 -17.62 15.99 17.92
CA LYS A 28 -18.70 15.00 17.77
C LYS A 28 -19.35 15.21 16.41
N LEU A 29 -18.71 14.74 15.36
CA LEU A 29 -19.41 14.36 14.16
C LEU A 29 -20.17 13.09 14.55
N LYS A 30 -21.50 13.20 14.68
CA LYS A 30 -22.39 12.05 14.73
C LYS A 30 -22.20 11.27 13.43
N VAL A 31 -21.25 10.34 13.44
CA VAL A 31 -21.23 9.23 12.52
C VAL A 31 -22.15 8.20 13.14
N PRO A 32 -23.22 7.77 12.45
CA PRO A 32 -24.01 6.64 12.90
C PRO A 32 -23.09 5.42 13.04
N GLU A 33 -22.82 5.01 14.28
CA GLU A 33 -22.41 3.64 14.59
C GLU A 33 -23.58 2.74 14.21
N GLU A 34 -23.39 1.86 13.22
CA GLU A 34 -23.98 0.51 13.20
C GLU A 34 -23.44 -0.31 11.99
N GLU A 35 -22.64 -1.32 12.34
CA GLU A 35 -22.57 -2.68 11.76
C GLU A 35 -21.98 -2.97 10.35
N GLN A 36 -21.59 -2.00 9.52
CA GLN A 36 -21.15 -2.33 8.15
C GLN A 36 -19.67 -2.74 7.96
N SER A 37 -18.80 -2.62 8.97
CA SER A 37 -17.33 -2.72 8.80
C SER A 37 -16.78 -4.15 8.73
N SER A 38 -17.34 -5.10 9.49
CA SER A 38 -16.81 -6.47 9.55
C SER A 38 -17.33 -7.35 8.40
N GLU A 39 -18.59 -7.19 8.00
CA GLU A 39 -19.22 -8.03 7.00
C GLU A 39 -18.70 -7.72 5.58
N GLN A 40 -18.45 -6.44 5.27
CA GLN A 40 -17.89 -6.02 3.97
C GLN A 40 -16.41 -6.39 3.80
N ALA A 41 -15.64 -6.47 4.90
CA ALA A 41 -14.26 -6.95 4.88
C ALA A 41 -14.19 -8.46 4.61
N GLN A 42 -15.06 -9.25 5.25
CA GLN A 42 -15.20 -10.69 5.00
C GLN A 42 -15.71 -10.97 3.58
N THR A 43 -16.68 -10.19 3.08
CA THR A 43 -17.29 -10.37 1.76
C THR A 43 -16.32 -10.08 0.61
N ARG A 44 -15.35 -9.18 0.77
CA ARG A 44 -14.29 -8.93 -0.22
C ARG A 44 -13.21 -10.01 -0.27
N LEU A 45 -12.92 -10.67 0.86
CA LEU A 45 -12.02 -11.84 0.90
C LEU A 45 -12.67 -13.09 0.28
N ALA A 46 -14.01 -13.14 0.25
CA ALA A 46 -14.77 -14.23 -0.37
C ALA A 46 -15.00 -14.08 -1.88
N LYS A 47 -14.59 -12.95 -2.49
CA LYS A 47 -14.61 -12.80 -3.95
C LYS A 47 -13.54 -13.70 -4.56
N GLU A 48 -13.95 -14.69 -5.34
CA GLU A 48 -13.04 -15.53 -6.12
C GLU A 48 -12.22 -14.62 -7.04
N ARG A 49 -10.90 -14.60 -6.84
CA ARG A 49 -9.99 -13.74 -7.60
C ARG A 49 -9.56 -14.45 -8.88
N ALA A 50 -9.62 -13.73 -10.00
CA ALA A 50 -9.17 -14.25 -11.28
C ALA A 50 -7.65 -14.52 -11.33
N TRP A 51 -6.85 -13.93 -10.43
CA TRP A 51 -5.41 -14.16 -10.33
C TRP A 51 -4.86 -14.02 -8.91
N VAL A 52 -3.80 -14.79 -8.62
CA VAL A 52 -2.98 -14.68 -7.41
C VAL A 52 -1.52 -14.98 -7.77
N TYR A 53 -0.58 -14.13 -7.32
CA TYR A 53 0.85 -14.40 -7.48
C TYR A 53 1.29 -15.56 -6.55
N ARG A 54 1.53 -16.73 -7.16
CA ARG A 54 1.93 -17.95 -6.44
C ARG A 54 3.44 -18.03 -6.22
N VAL A 55 4.23 -17.57 -7.18
CA VAL A 55 5.69 -17.57 -7.12
C VAL A 55 6.17 -16.16 -6.83
N LYS A 56 6.64 -15.92 -5.60
CA LYS A 56 7.02 -14.58 -5.10
C LYS A 56 8.11 -14.67 -4.02
N PRO A 57 8.84 -13.58 -3.69
CA PRO A 57 9.83 -13.58 -2.63
C PRO A 57 9.31 -14.22 -1.34
N GLY A 58 10.10 -15.13 -0.77
CA GLY A 58 9.75 -15.92 0.41
C GLY A 58 9.11 -17.29 0.13
N THR A 59 8.73 -17.60 -1.11
CA THR A 59 8.26 -18.95 -1.49
C THR A 59 9.42 -19.88 -1.87
N VAL A 60 9.20 -21.20 -1.78
CA VAL A 60 10.21 -22.21 -2.15
C VAL A 60 10.52 -22.11 -3.63
N GLU A 61 9.50 -22.01 -4.47
CA GLU A 61 9.59 -21.88 -5.92
C GLU A 61 10.42 -20.66 -6.32
N TRP A 62 10.23 -19.53 -5.64
CA TRP A 62 11.00 -18.32 -5.89
C TRP A 62 12.50 -18.51 -5.64
N SER A 63 12.88 -19.25 -4.60
CA SER A 63 14.28 -19.52 -4.26
C SER A 63 14.99 -20.39 -5.31
N LEU A 64 14.22 -21.12 -6.12
CA LEU A 64 14.75 -21.97 -7.18
C LEU A 64 15.09 -21.17 -8.45
N LEU A 65 14.48 -20.00 -8.66
CA LEU A 65 14.72 -19.13 -9.81
C LEU A 65 16.16 -18.58 -9.78
N LYS A 66 16.89 -18.78 -10.87
CA LYS A 66 18.32 -18.50 -11.01
C LYS A 66 18.61 -17.14 -11.62
N SER A 67 17.75 -16.69 -12.52
CA SER A 67 17.97 -15.44 -13.25
C SER A 67 16.94 -14.36 -12.89
N GLU A 68 17.24 -13.13 -13.28
CA GLU A 68 16.31 -12.01 -13.13
C GLU A 68 15.12 -12.16 -14.08
N GLU A 69 15.35 -12.62 -15.30
CA GLU A 69 14.33 -12.88 -16.30
C GLU A 69 13.33 -13.93 -15.81
N GLU A 70 13.81 -14.99 -15.16
CA GLU A 70 12.95 -16.01 -14.53
C GLU A 70 12.07 -15.41 -13.41
N ARG A 71 12.62 -14.50 -12.60
CA ARG A 71 11.87 -13.80 -11.54
C ARG A 71 10.85 -12.84 -12.10
N ILE A 72 11.20 -12.10 -13.15
CA ILE A 72 10.29 -11.21 -13.85
C ILE A 72 9.15 -12.03 -14.46
N ALA A 73 9.47 -13.13 -15.16
CA ALA A 73 8.48 -14.02 -15.76
C ALA A 73 7.52 -14.63 -14.72
N ALA A 74 8.05 -15.03 -13.55
CA ALA A 74 7.26 -15.63 -12.47
C ALA A 74 6.16 -14.72 -11.88
N VAL A 75 6.30 -13.40 -12.04
CA VAL A 75 5.33 -12.41 -11.55
C VAL A 75 4.55 -11.72 -12.67
N GLN A 76 4.71 -12.13 -13.94
CA GLN A 76 3.81 -11.66 -14.99
C GLN A 76 2.42 -12.28 -14.81
N ILE A 77 1.39 -11.50 -15.09
CA ILE A 77 0.02 -12.02 -15.16
C ILE A 77 -0.24 -12.47 -16.61
N PRO A 78 -0.85 -13.64 -16.85
CA PRO A 78 -1.22 -14.05 -18.20
C PRO A 78 -2.08 -13.00 -18.90
N GLU A 79 -1.78 -12.70 -20.16
CA GLU A 79 -2.41 -11.59 -20.89
C GLU A 79 -3.93 -11.78 -21.05
N ASP A 80 -4.39 -13.02 -21.20
CA ASP A 80 -5.81 -13.37 -21.26
C ASP A 80 -6.54 -13.07 -19.94
N VAL A 81 -5.84 -13.10 -18.80
CA VAL A 81 -6.37 -12.71 -17.50
C VAL A 81 -6.47 -11.18 -17.44
N LEU A 82 -5.41 -10.47 -17.82
CA LEU A 82 -5.38 -9.00 -17.79
C LEU A 82 -6.46 -8.37 -18.69
N MET A 83 -6.61 -8.87 -19.91
CA MET A 83 -7.59 -8.35 -20.87
C MET A 83 -9.05 -8.53 -20.43
N ARG A 84 -9.38 -9.64 -19.75
CA ARG A 84 -10.73 -9.90 -19.26
C ARG A 84 -11.04 -9.27 -17.91
N SER A 85 -10.03 -8.77 -17.21
CA SER A 85 -10.18 -8.24 -15.85
C SER A 85 -10.80 -6.85 -15.86
N SER A 86 -11.65 -6.60 -14.87
CA SER A 86 -12.21 -5.28 -14.60
C SER A 86 -11.15 -4.30 -14.07
N SER A 87 -11.45 -2.99 -14.04
CA SER A 87 -10.56 -2.01 -13.42
C SER A 87 -10.25 -2.34 -11.96
N ASP A 88 -11.27 -2.75 -11.18
CA ASP A 88 -11.10 -3.14 -9.78
C ASP A 88 -10.16 -4.34 -9.63
N GLU A 89 -10.28 -5.33 -10.51
CA GLU A 89 -9.40 -6.51 -10.50
C GLU A 89 -7.96 -6.16 -10.85
N ILE A 90 -7.75 -5.28 -11.84
CA ILE A 90 -6.41 -4.76 -12.18
C ILE A 90 -5.80 -4.00 -11.00
N VAL A 91 -6.60 -3.20 -10.29
CA VAL A 91 -6.16 -2.48 -9.09
C VAL A 91 -5.81 -3.45 -7.95
N ASP A 92 -6.59 -4.51 -7.76
CA ASP A 92 -6.28 -5.57 -6.79
C ASP A 92 -4.98 -6.31 -7.14
N PHE A 93 -4.79 -6.68 -8.42
CA PHE A 93 -3.54 -7.32 -8.86
C PHE A 93 -2.33 -6.40 -8.72
N PHE A 94 -2.52 -5.10 -8.94
CA PHE A 94 -1.48 -4.12 -8.74
C PHE A 94 -1.09 -4.01 -7.27
N VAL A 95 -2.05 -3.85 -6.35
CA VAL A 95 -1.73 -3.74 -4.92
C VAL A 95 -1.14 -5.02 -4.34
N ASP A 96 -1.49 -6.18 -4.89
CA ASP A 96 -0.89 -7.45 -4.50
C ASP A 96 0.46 -7.73 -5.19
N PHE A 97 0.95 -6.83 -6.06
CA PHE A 97 2.20 -7.02 -6.81
C PHE A 97 3.39 -7.22 -5.87
N PRO A 98 4.12 -8.34 -5.97
CA PRO A 98 5.08 -8.72 -4.93
C PRO A 98 6.42 -8.00 -5.00
N LEU A 99 6.73 -7.26 -6.07
CA LEU A 99 8.05 -6.66 -6.31
C LEU A 99 8.03 -5.13 -6.30
N PHE A 100 7.19 -4.49 -5.47
CA PHE A 100 7.20 -3.03 -5.34
C PHE A 100 8.57 -2.43 -4.99
N GLY A 101 9.45 -3.19 -4.32
CA GLY A 101 10.82 -2.75 -4.02
C GLY A 101 11.80 -2.85 -5.20
N TYR A 102 11.39 -3.38 -6.37
CA TYR A 102 12.31 -3.64 -7.48
C TYR A 102 13.02 -2.38 -7.99
N PHE A 103 12.35 -1.22 -7.98
CA PHE A 103 12.96 0.03 -8.42
C PHE A 103 14.20 0.45 -7.59
N THR A 104 14.37 -0.08 -6.37
CA THR A 104 15.53 0.26 -5.52
C THR A 104 16.82 -0.47 -5.92
N ALA A 105 16.76 -1.37 -6.91
CA ALA A 105 17.92 -2.10 -7.41
C ALA A 105 18.79 -1.28 -8.39
N PHE A 106 18.34 -0.08 -8.78
CA PHE A 106 18.96 0.75 -9.82
C PHE A 106 19.62 2.00 -9.24
N ASN A 107 20.40 2.71 -10.06
CA ASN A 107 21.25 3.80 -9.60
C ASN A 107 20.45 5.01 -9.10
N THR A 108 19.27 5.23 -9.68
CA THR A 108 18.37 6.31 -9.27
C THR A 108 16.94 5.82 -9.15
N PRO A 109 16.13 6.43 -8.26
CA PRO A 109 14.71 6.12 -8.18
C PRO A 109 13.99 6.26 -9.52
N GLN A 110 14.29 7.31 -10.29
CA GLN A 110 13.67 7.56 -11.59
C GLN A 110 13.97 6.44 -12.60
N GLU A 111 15.24 6.06 -12.72
CA GLU A 111 15.66 4.94 -13.57
C GLU A 111 14.96 3.64 -13.15
N GLY A 112 14.97 3.33 -11.86
CA GLY A 112 14.34 2.11 -11.37
C GLY A 112 12.82 2.07 -11.58
N PHE A 113 12.15 3.22 -11.44
CA PHE A 113 10.71 3.31 -11.74
C PHE A 113 10.45 3.10 -13.23
N LEU A 114 11.23 3.72 -14.13
CA LEU A 114 11.07 3.53 -15.58
C LEU A 114 11.30 2.07 -16.00
N ILE A 115 12.27 1.40 -15.40
CA ILE A 115 12.51 -0.02 -15.66
C ILE A 115 11.33 -0.84 -15.14
N MET A 116 10.89 -0.62 -13.90
CA MET A 116 9.71 -1.29 -13.33
C MET A 116 8.45 -1.13 -14.20
N LEU A 117 8.20 0.07 -14.73
CA LEU A 117 7.06 0.34 -15.64
C LEU A 117 7.13 -0.45 -16.95
N SER A 118 8.33 -0.69 -17.47
CA SER A 118 8.52 -1.41 -18.73
C SER A 118 8.63 -2.92 -18.56
N SER A 119 9.16 -3.39 -17.42
CA SER A 119 9.41 -4.82 -17.15
C SER A 119 8.18 -5.61 -16.72
N PHE A 120 7.15 -5.00 -16.13
CA PHE A 120 6.01 -5.72 -15.57
C PHE A 120 4.68 -5.31 -16.21
N ASN A 121 3.96 -6.27 -16.78
CA ASN A 121 2.76 -6.00 -17.58
C ASN A 121 1.61 -5.38 -16.78
N ILE A 122 1.53 -5.64 -15.48
CA ILE A 122 0.50 -5.07 -14.62
C ILE A 122 0.53 -3.53 -14.61
N PHE A 123 1.70 -2.91 -14.69
CA PHE A 123 1.80 -1.45 -14.72
C PHE A 123 1.28 -0.86 -16.03
N GLN A 124 1.57 -1.52 -17.15
CA GLN A 124 1.08 -1.11 -18.46
C GLN A 124 -0.45 -1.17 -18.52
N HIS A 125 -1.03 -2.26 -18.02
CA HIS A 125 -2.48 -2.44 -17.94
C HIS A 125 -3.12 -1.44 -16.99
N LEU A 126 -2.55 -1.22 -15.80
CA LEU A 126 -3.03 -0.23 -14.83
C LEU A 126 -3.05 1.17 -15.43
N LEU A 127 -1.94 1.63 -16.03
CA LEU A 127 -1.81 2.96 -16.62
C LEU A 127 -2.67 3.17 -17.87
N SER A 128 -3.11 2.09 -18.53
CA SER A 128 -4.05 2.16 -19.65
C SER A 128 -5.50 2.43 -19.23
N ARG A 129 -5.84 2.25 -17.94
CA ARG A 129 -7.22 2.41 -17.45
C ARG A 129 -7.56 3.88 -17.26
N LYS A 130 -8.72 4.26 -17.78
CA LYS A 130 -9.33 5.56 -17.49
C LYS A 130 -9.63 5.64 -16.00
N ASP A 131 -9.36 6.80 -15.39
CA ASP A 131 -9.64 7.09 -13.97
C ASP A 131 -8.82 6.28 -12.94
N VAL A 132 -7.75 5.59 -13.34
CA VAL A 132 -6.90 4.77 -12.45
C VAL A 132 -6.45 5.45 -11.15
N GLY A 133 -6.17 6.76 -11.19
CA GLY A 133 -5.80 7.51 -9.99
C GLY A 133 -6.92 7.56 -8.95
N LYS A 134 -8.17 7.69 -9.38
CA LYS A 134 -9.34 7.67 -8.48
C LYS A 134 -9.54 6.29 -7.89
N ASP A 135 -9.40 5.24 -8.71
CA ASP A 135 -9.58 3.85 -8.27
C ASP A 135 -8.54 3.46 -7.21
N LEU A 136 -7.26 3.83 -7.43
CA LEU A 136 -6.19 3.62 -6.45
C LEU A 136 -6.44 4.38 -5.15
N ILE A 137 -6.81 5.66 -5.22
CA ILE A 137 -7.20 6.45 -4.04
C ILE A 137 -8.35 5.75 -3.31
N GLY A 138 -9.41 5.36 -4.02
CA GLY A 138 -10.54 4.64 -3.42
C GLY A 138 -10.10 3.40 -2.65
N GLN A 139 -9.21 2.59 -3.21
CA GLN A 139 -8.71 1.38 -2.56
C GLN A 139 -7.92 1.65 -1.27
N PHE A 140 -7.09 2.71 -1.24
CA PHE A 140 -6.27 3.04 -0.07
C PHE A 140 -7.04 3.76 1.05
N TYR A 141 -7.99 4.64 0.70
CA TYR A 141 -8.77 5.39 1.70
C TYR A 141 -9.93 4.59 2.30
N GLN A 142 -10.41 3.54 1.64
CA GLN A 142 -11.44 2.63 2.17
C GLN A 142 -10.88 1.49 3.04
N LYS A 143 -9.55 1.37 3.16
CA LYS A 143 -8.86 0.33 3.93
C LYS A 143 -8.23 0.84 5.25
N ARG A 144 -8.49 2.10 5.65
CA ARG A 144 -8.07 2.66 6.95
C ARG A 144 -9.25 2.87 7.87
#